data_AF-A0A427XI17-F1
#
_entry.id   AF-A0A427XI17-F1
#
_cell.length_a   1.000
_cell.length_b   1.000
_cell.length_c   1.000
_cell.angle_alpha   90.00
_cell.angle_beta   90.00
_cell.angle_gamma   90.00
#
_symmetry.space_group_name_H-M   'P 1'
#
loop_
_entity.id
_entity.type
_entity.pdbx_description
1 polymer ?
#
loop_
_entity_poly.entity_id
_entity_poly.type
_entity_poly.pdbx_seq_one_letter_code
_entity_poly.pdbx_strand_id
1 'polypeptide(L)'
;MADTQGQENAHGALDGKDDKSLANRVADAVAAEDAKDEDSPEVAAMKEDPTAPARSHGNEPSRGAKIDAQILQEEQEELERKGKA
;
A
#
# COMPACT_ATOMS: atom_id res chain seq x y z
N MET A 1 0.37 -6.24 -23.46
CA MET A 1 1.52 -6.70 -22.66
C MET A 1 2.67 -5.76 -22.97
N ALA A 2 3.25 -5.11 -21.97
CA ALA A 2 4.39 -4.22 -22.17
C ALA A 2 5.65 -5.07 -22.29
N ASP A 3 6.20 -5.21 -23.49
CA ASP A 3 7.52 -5.77 -23.71
C ASP A 3 8.57 -4.81 -23.11
N THR A 4 9.20 -5.19 -22.01
CA THR A 4 10.29 -4.43 -21.36
C THR A 4 11.63 -4.58 -22.07
N GLN A 5 11.63 -5.14 -23.29
CA GLN A 5 12.82 -5.43 -24.07
C GLN A 5 13.53 -4.14 -24.48
N GLY A 6 14.59 -3.78 -23.74
CA GLY A 6 15.43 -2.60 -24.02
C GLY A 6 15.73 -1.72 -22.81
N GLN A 7 15.09 -1.94 -21.66
CA GLN A 7 15.48 -1.29 -20.40
C GLN A 7 16.55 -2.09 -19.67
N GLU A 8 17.60 -1.41 -19.22
CA GLU A 8 18.69 -1.99 -18.45
C GLU A 8 18.12 -2.66 -17.19
N ASN A 9 18.29 -3.98 -17.04
CA ASN A 9 17.77 -4.83 -15.94
C ASN A 9 16.24 -5.06 -15.91
N ALA A 10 15.50 -4.80 -17.00
CA ALA A 10 14.06 -5.07 -17.02
C ALA A 10 13.71 -6.41 -17.71
N HIS A 11 13.63 -7.49 -16.93
CA HIS A 11 13.09 -8.77 -17.40
C HIS A 11 11.60 -8.86 -17.06
N GLY A 12 10.79 -9.20 -18.07
CA GLY A 12 9.36 -9.46 -17.88
C GLY A 12 9.12 -10.82 -17.23
N ALA A 13 8.05 -10.97 -16.45
CA ALA A 13 7.72 -12.25 -15.78
C ALA A 13 7.47 -13.43 -16.76
N LEU A 14 7.14 -13.12 -18.01
CA LEU A 14 6.94 -14.08 -19.11
C LEU A 14 8.05 -13.98 -20.17
N ASP A 15 9.19 -13.36 -19.85
CA ASP A 15 10.29 -13.20 -20.79
C ASP A 15 10.84 -14.58 -21.19
N GLY A 16 10.78 -14.88 -22.49
CA GLY A 16 11.30 -16.13 -23.03
C GLY A 16 12.82 -16.24 -22.94
N LYS A 17 13.52 -15.14 -22.65
CA LYS A 17 14.97 -15.07 -22.43
C LYS A 17 15.35 -15.14 -20.94
N ASP A 18 14.37 -15.28 -20.05
CA ASP A 18 14.61 -15.40 -18.62
C ASP A 18 14.95 -16.84 -18.24
N ASP A 19 16.15 -17.02 -17.66
CA ASP A 19 16.68 -18.32 -17.23
C ASP A 19 16.04 -18.86 -15.93
N LYS A 20 15.04 -18.18 -15.34
CA LYS A 20 14.38 -18.69 -14.13
C LYS A 20 13.59 -19.95 -14.46
N SER A 21 13.77 -20.97 -13.62
CA SER A 21 12.99 -22.20 -13.69
C SER A 21 11.50 -21.95 -13.45
N LEU A 22 10.64 -22.80 -14.01
CA LEU A 22 9.17 -22.70 -13.84
C LEU A 22 8.77 -22.66 -12.35
N ALA A 23 9.42 -23.46 -11.51
CA ALA A 23 9.20 -23.45 -10.06
C ALA A 23 9.50 -22.07 -9.42
N ASN A 24 10.58 -21.41 -9.84
CA ASN A 24 10.96 -20.09 -9.32
C ASN A 24 9.97 -19.03 -9.80
N ARG A 25 9.51 -19.08 -11.05
CA ARG A 25 8.50 -18.13 -11.56
C ARG A 25 7.17 -18.26 -10.82
N VAL A 26 6.75 -19.49 -10.52
CA VAL A 26 5.55 -19.74 -9.71
C VAL A 26 5.74 -19.22 -8.29
N ALA A 27 6.89 -19.47 -7.68
CA ALA A 27 7.19 -18.97 -6.33
C ALA A 27 7.20 -17.43 -6.27
N ASP A 28 7.82 -16.76 -7.25
CA ASP A 28 7.80 -15.30 -7.39
C ASP A 28 6.37 -14.77 -7.57
N ALA A 29 5.54 -15.42 -8.39
CA ALA A 29 4.16 -15.01 -8.61
C ALA A 29 3.31 -15.13 -7.34
N VAL A 30 3.45 -16.24 -6.60
CA VAL A 30 2.75 -16.46 -5.32
C VAL A 30 3.23 -15.45 -4.27
N ALA A 31 4.54 -15.24 -4.15
CA ALA A 31 5.10 -14.25 -3.21
C ALA A 31 4.64 -12.81 -3.55
N ALA A 32 4.50 -12.48 -4.83
CA ALA A 32 3.98 -11.19 -5.26
C ALA A 32 2.46 -11.03 -5.05
N GLU A 33 1.70 -12.13 -5.01
CA GLU A 33 0.29 -12.11 -4.59
C GLU A 33 0.17 -11.94 -3.07
N ASP A 34 0.93 -12.68 -2.27
CA ASP A 34 0.97 -12.53 -0.80
C ASP A 34 1.38 -11.10 -0.39
N ALA A 35 2.42 -10.55 -1.01
CA ALA A 35 2.90 -9.20 -0.72
C ALA A 35 1.92 -8.07 -1.11
N LYS A 36 0.89 -8.36 -1.90
CA LYS A 36 -0.19 -7.38 -2.17
C LYS A 36 -1.25 -7.37 -1.08
N ASP A 37 -1.41 -8.47 -0.36
CA ASP A 37 -2.36 -8.61 0.74
C ASP A 37 -1.74 -8.24 2.10
N GLU A 38 -0.41 -8.29 2.19
CA GLU A 38 0.34 -7.74 3.32
C GLU A 38 0.30 -6.20 3.27
N ASP A 39 -0.76 -5.63 3.85
CA ASP A 39 -0.74 -4.26 4.36
C ASP A 39 0.50 -4.09 5.23
N SER A 40 1.55 -3.50 4.65
CA SER A 40 2.75 -3.15 5.41
C SER A 40 2.32 -2.33 6.63
N PRO A 41 3.04 -2.39 7.76
CA PRO A 41 2.67 -1.66 8.97
C PRO A 41 2.44 -0.16 8.72
N GLU A 42 3.11 0.41 7.71
CA GLU A 42 2.86 1.78 7.24
C GLU A 42 1.49 1.97 6.54
N VAL A 43 1.02 1.00 5.77
CA VAL A 43 -0.30 1.03 5.11
C VAL A 43 -1.41 0.83 6.14
N ALA A 44 -1.21 -0.08 7.10
CA ALA A 44 -2.11 -0.24 8.24
C ALA A 44 -2.21 1.05 9.08
N ALA A 45 -1.08 1.70 9.36
CA ALA A 45 -1.06 2.99 10.07
C ALA A 45 -1.75 4.11 9.27
N MET A 46 -1.63 4.09 7.93
CA MET A 46 -2.33 5.04 7.06
C MET A 46 -3.85 4.85 7.06
N LYS A 47 -4.33 3.61 7.22
CA LYS A 47 -5.77 3.31 7.35
C LYS A 47 -6.37 3.83 8.65
N GLU A 48 -5.57 3.89 9.72
CA GLU A 48 -6.01 4.34 11.04
C GLU A 48 -5.88 5.87 11.20
N ASP A 49 -4.74 6.44 10.81
CA ASP A 49 -4.51 7.89 10.77
C ASP A 49 -3.91 8.30 9.40
N PRO A 50 -4.68 9.00 8.54
CA PRO A 50 -4.21 9.38 7.21
C PRO A 50 -3.07 10.41 7.23
N THR A 51 -2.78 11.04 8.37
CA THR A 51 -1.67 11.97 8.57
C THR A 51 -0.41 11.30 9.14
N ALA A 52 -0.50 10.08 9.67
CA ALA A 52 0.60 9.36 10.30
C ALA A 52 1.80 9.11 9.36
N PRO A 53 1.64 8.72 8.09
CA PRO A 53 2.78 8.54 7.19
C PRO A 53 3.53 9.86 6.98
N ALA A 54 2.82 10.96 6.71
CA ALA A 54 3.46 12.25 6.49
C ALA A 54 4.25 12.70 7.73
N ARG A 55 3.65 12.60 8.92
CA ARG A 55 4.31 12.94 10.19
C ARG A 55 5.52 12.06 10.48
N SER A 56 5.42 10.75 10.24
CA SER A 56 6.52 9.79 10.47
C SER A 56 7.74 10.08 9.59
N HIS A 57 7.49 10.54 8.37
CA HIS A 57 8.52 10.96 7.42
C HIS A 57 8.97 12.43 7.60
N GLY A 58 8.47 13.15 8.62
CA GLY A 58 8.81 14.54 8.90
C GLY A 58 8.23 15.56 7.91
N ASN A 59 7.26 15.14 7.10
CA ASN A 59 6.60 15.97 6.09
C ASN A 59 5.28 16.55 6.62
N GLU A 60 4.83 17.65 6.01
CA GLU A 60 3.50 18.17 6.32
C GLU A 60 2.43 17.30 5.63
N PRO A 61 1.39 16.83 6.36
CA PRO A 61 0.29 16.08 5.76
C PRO A 61 -0.45 16.91 4.71
N SER A 62 -0.94 16.23 3.67
CA SER A 62 -1.69 16.87 2.60
C SER A 62 -3.01 17.47 3.10
N ARG A 63 -3.60 18.39 2.33
CA ARG A 63 -4.92 18.96 2.69
C ARG A 63 -6.00 17.88 2.83
N GLY A 64 -5.97 16.85 1.96
CA GLY A 64 -6.89 15.72 2.03
C GLY A 64 -6.72 14.94 3.33
N ALA A 65 -5.49 14.54 3.65
CA ALA A 65 -5.19 13.82 4.90
C ALA A 65 -5.60 14.59 6.16
N LYS A 66 -5.47 15.93 6.15
CA LYS A 66 -5.92 16.79 7.25
C LYS A 66 -7.45 16.82 7.40
N ILE A 67 -8.19 16.76 6.28
CA ILE A 67 -9.67 16.72 6.28
C ILE A 67 -10.14 15.35 6.73
N ASP A 68 -9.56 14.28 6.20
CA ASP A 68 -9.93 12.91 6.59
C ASP A 68 -9.70 12.68 8.09
N ALA A 69 -8.60 13.19 8.66
CA ALA A 69 -8.35 13.15 10.10
C ALA A 69 -9.39 13.94 10.92
N GLN A 70 -9.86 15.11 10.43
CA GLN A 70 -10.93 15.86 11.08
C GLN A 70 -12.25 15.09 11.06
N ILE A 71 -12.62 14.53 9.90
CA ILE A 71 -13.85 13.75 9.75
C ILE A 71 -13.82 12.55 10.71
N LEU A 72 -12.71 11.82 10.77
CA LEU A 72 -12.53 10.70 11.70
C LEU A 72 -12.74 11.12 13.16
N GLN A 73 -12.20 12.26 13.57
CA GLN A 73 -12.40 12.79 14.92
C GLN A 73 -13.86 13.17 15.17
N GLU A 74 -14.49 13.88 14.24
CA GLU A 74 -15.90 14.28 14.33
C GLU A 74 -16.83 13.06 14.39
N GLU A 75 -16.60 12.05 13.55
CA GLU A 75 -17.36 10.79 13.55
C GLU A 75 -17.18 10.02 14.87
N GLN A 76 -15.96 9.99 15.42
CA GLN A 76 -15.69 9.36 16.71
C GLN A 76 -16.46 10.07 17.83
N GLU A 77 -16.43 11.41 17.87
CA GLU A 77 -17.17 12.21 18.85
C GLU A 77 -18.69 12.03 18.72
N GLU A 78 -19.22 11.96 17.49
CA GLU A 78 -20.64 11.68 17.24
C GLU A 78 -21.04 10.27 17.67
N LEU A 79 -20.20 9.26 17.40
CA LEU A 79 -20.41 7.89 17.87
C LEU A 79 -20.39 7.81 19.39
N GLU A 80 -19.49 8.54 20.06
CA GLU A 80 -19.46 8.61 21.53
C GLU A 80 -20.70 9.29 22.11
N ARG A 81 -21.22 10.33 21.47
CA ARG A 81 -22.48 10.97 21.87
C ARG A 81 -23.68 10.05 21.64
N LYS A 82 -23.69 9.31 20.52
CA LYS A 82 -24.78 8.41 20.14
C LYS A 82 -24.77 7.08 20.91
N GLY A 83 -23.60 6.59 21.30
CA GLY A 83 -23.42 5.37 22.10
C GLY A 83 -23.58 5.55 23.61
N LYS A 84 -23.72 6.80 24.09
CA LYS A 84 -24.10 7.14 25.48
C LYS A 84 -25.62 7.35 25.66
N ALA A 85 -26.43 6.98 24.65
CA ALA A 85 -27.89 7.00 24.70
C ALA A 85 -28.48 5.60 24.94
#